data_AF-A0A497QK57-F1
#
_entry.id   AF-A0A497QK57-F1
#
_cell.length_a   1.000
_cell.length_b   1.000
_cell.length_c   1.000
_cell.angle_alpha   90.00
_cell.angle_beta   90.00
_cell.angle_gamma   90.00
#
_symmetry.space_group_name_H-M   'P 1'
#
loop_
_entity.id
_entity.type
_entity.pdbx_description
1 polymer ?
#
loop_
_entity_poly.entity_id
_entity_poly.type
_entity_poly.pdbx_seq_one_letter_code
_entity_poly.pdbx_strand_id
1 'polypeptide(L)'
;MQKTHKSPNFKDTLWKLIEKEAHIIKTQKFRLHEILLLQWKSYDFEFPEINDFFPKKALFYTNLSARVQILQELSNIFSQVIQVILRITEILLVFYPDSEDFHHTFPFENNRIIAYKMTEDLIGSVLPILNYLQNPIQLDMLIVGIFKSTLKLTGMTPLEIQTGLTTYNLHYSSEKIIEIMNNIKENSIWIQFEKCKSPENSTIWKIAAEKPIPNEFSKRYTKQILPLINWVVSTWRSLFNIRELYVPISDEYPQADGLRKAIAAATQQGFTAASNVIQNLVNYYQFLLDHAKK
;
A
#
# COMPACT_ATOMS: atom_id res chain seq x y z
N MET A 1 42.98 -22.10 8.96
CA MET A 1 41.84 -21.71 9.82
C MET A 1 40.68 -21.28 8.93
N GLN A 2 39.76 -22.19 8.63
CA GLN A 2 38.50 -21.82 7.98
C GLN A 2 37.66 -21.05 9.00
N LYS A 3 37.31 -19.79 8.71
CA LYS A 3 36.30 -19.06 9.47
C LYS A 3 34.99 -19.83 9.30
N THR A 4 34.59 -20.57 10.31
CA THR A 4 33.23 -21.09 10.42
C THR A 4 32.31 -19.89 10.49
N HIS A 5 31.71 -19.52 9.35
CA HIS A 5 30.60 -18.58 9.33
C HIS A 5 29.47 -19.21 10.15
N LYS A 6 29.38 -18.86 11.44
CA LYS A 6 28.21 -19.17 12.25
C LYS A 6 27.00 -18.61 11.53
N SER A 7 26.08 -19.49 11.14
CA SER A 7 24.80 -19.08 10.55
C SER A 7 24.15 -18.02 11.45
N PRO A 8 23.56 -16.95 10.90
CA PRO A 8 22.90 -15.93 11.69
C PRO A 8 21.89 -16.57 12.66
N ASN A 9 21.93 -16.17 13.92
CA ASN A 9 20.92 -16.59 14.88
C ASN A 9 19.56 -15.97 14.48
N PHE A 10 18.63 -16.80 14.00
CA PHE A 10 17.30 -16.37 13.56
C PHE A 10 16.58 -15.54 14.62
N LYS A 11 16.74 -15.89 15.90
CA LYS A 11 16.10 -15.17 17.00
C LYS A 11 16.61 -13.73 17.11
N ASP A 12 17.89 -13.49 16.84
CA ASP A 12 18.47 -12.14 16.82
C ASP A 12 17.99 -11.35 15.61
N THR A 13 17.87 -12.01 14.45
CA THR A 13 17.28 -11.40 13.25
C THR A 13 15.83 -10.99 13.49
N LEU A 14 15.03 -11.87 14.10
CA LEU A 14 13.63 -11.58 14.42
C LEU A 14 13.49 -10.44 15.43
N TRP A 15 14.34 -10.39 16.46
CA TRP A 15 14.33 -9.26 17.38
C TRP A 15 14.66 -7.93 16.68
N LYS A 16 15.68 -7.92 15.82
CA LYS A 16 16.05 -6.71 15.06
C LYS A 16 14.91 -6.23 14.17
N LEU A 17 14.17 -7.14 13.54
CA LEU A 17 12.95 -6.80 12.82
C LEU A 17 11.94 -6.13 13.77
N ILE A 18 11.60 -6.77 14.88
CA ILE A 18 10.61 -6.26 15.84
C ILE A 18 10.97 -4.85 16.33
N GLU A 19 12.25 -4.63 16.63
CA GLU A 19 12.78 -3.32 17.05
C GLU A 19 12.66 -2.27 15.94
N LYS A 20 12.99 -2.64 14.69
CA LYS A 20 12.81 -1.81 13.51
C LYS A 20 11.34 -1.43 13.31
N GLU A 21 10.43 -2.41 13.37
CA GLU A 21 8.99 -2.17 13.21
C GLU A 21 8.45 -1.26 14.31
N ALA A 22 8.81 -1.48 15.57
CA ALA A 22 8.43 -0.60 16.68
C ALA A 22 8.87 0.86 16.46
N HIS A 23 10.07 1.06 15.93
CA HIS A 23 10.56 2.39 15.58
C HIS A 23 9.77 3.03 14.43
N ILE A 24 9.46 2.27 13.38
CA ILE A 24 8.64 2.73 12.25
C ILE A 24 7.24 3.11 12.74
N ILE A 25 6.58 2.25 13.51
CA ILE A 25 5.24 2.48 14.06
C ILE A 25 5.19 3.76 14.87
N LYS A 26 6.12 3.94 15.82
CA LYS A 26 6.20 5.16 16.64
C LYS A 26 6.35 6.42 15.79
N THR A 27 7.25 6.38 14.81
CA THR A 27 7.54 7.52 13.93
C THR A 27 6.37 7.85 13.03
N GLN A 28 5.76 6.85 12.40
CA GLN A 28 4.65 7.05 11.46
C GLN A 28 3.37 7.45 12.20
N LYS A 29 3.10 6.92 13.39
CA LYS A 29 1.97 7.36 14.22
C LYS A 29 2.07 8.85 14.56
N PHE A 30 3.23 9.30 15.03
CA PHE A 30 3.46 10.72 15.33
C PHE A 30 3.29 11.61 14.09
N ARG A 31 3.91 11.23 12.96
CA ARG A 31 3.79 11.98 11.70
C ARG A 31 2.35 12.06 11.20
N LEU A 32 1.59 10.97 11.28
CA LEU A 32 0.19 10.99 10.89
C LEU A 32 -0.59 11.98 11.75
N HIS A 33 -0.39 11.94 13.07
CA HIS A 33 -1.06 12.85 13.99
C HIS A 33 -0.77 14.32 13.64
N GLU A 34 0.49 14.68 13.34
CA GLU A 34 0.84 16.04 12.91
C GLU A 34 0.14 16.44 11.60
N ILE A 35 0.15 15.55 10.59
CA ILE A 35 -0.53 15.79 9.32
C ILE A 35 -2.02 16.04 9.54
N LEU A 36 -2.67 15.17 10.32
CA LEU A 36 -4.09 15.28 10.60
C LEU A 36 -4.42 16.57 11.36
N LEU A 37 -3.67 16.89 12.42
CA LEU A 37 -3.87 18.10 13.22
C LEU A 37 -3.69 19.38 12.40
N LEU A 38 -2.67 19.45 11.56
CA LEU A 38 -2.26 20.68 10.88
C LEU A 38 -3.00 20.92 9.56
N GLN A 39 -3.43 19.86 8.88
CA GLN A 39 -3.94 19.95 7.50
C GLN A 39 -5.35 19.37 7.35
N TRP A 40 -5.78 18.46 8.23
CA TRP A 40 -7.04 17.73 8.07
C TRP A 40 -8.03 17.88 9.24
N LYS A 41 -7.67 18.64 10.29
CA LYS A 41 -8.50 18.80 11.49
C LYS A 41 -9.86 19.45 11.22
N SER A 42 -9.95 20.30 10.20
CA SER A 42 -11.20 20.99 9.83
C SER A 42 -12.19 20.09 9.10
N TYR A 43 -11.77 18.90 8.67
CA TYR A 43 -12.59 17.97 7.90
C TYR A 43 -13.29 16.99 8.84
N ASP A 44 -14.55 16.69 8.54
CA ASP A 44 -15.35 15.72 9.29
C ASP A 44 -15.06 14.28 8.82
N PHE A 45 -13.80 13.87 8.93
CA PHE A 45 -13.36 12.51 8.61
C PHE A 45 -12.80 11.81 9.84
N GLU A 46 -13.39 10.64 10.15
CA GLU A 46 -12.86 9.74 11.16
C GLU A 46 -11.70 8.90 10.60
N PHE A 47 -10.61 8.83 11.37
CA PHE A 47 -9.43 8.01 11.10
C PHE A 47 -9.26 6.96 12.21
N PRO A 48 -9.02 5.69 11.87
CA PRO A 48 -8.72 4.66 12.87
C PRO A 48 -7.44 4.99 13.64
N GLU A 49 -7.35 4.49 14.87
CA GLU A 49 -6.16 4.67 15.71
C GLU A 49 -5.13 3.55 15.51
N ILE A 50 -3.86 3.91 15.72
CA ILE A 50 -2.74 2.97 15.78
C ILE A 50 -2.28 2.91 17.24
N ASN A 51 -2.35 1.73 17.84
CA ASN A 51 -1.87 1.52 19.20
C ASN A 51 -0.35 1.65 19.29
N ASP A 52 0.15 1.97 20.48
CA ASP A 52 1.59 1.94 20.70
C ASP A 52 2.13 0.51 20.75
N PHE A 53 3.36 0.32 20.27
CA PHE A 53 4.03 -0.98 20.28
C PHE A 53 5.39 -0.86 20.97
N PHE A 54 5.48 -1.42 22.19
CA PHE A 54 6.67 -1.34 23.05
C PHE A 54 7.18 -2.74 23.42
N PRO A 55 7.78 -3.48 22.47
CA PRO A 55 8.24 -4.83 22.70
C PRO A 55 9.38 -4.87 23.73
N LYS A 56 9.36 -5.86 24.63
CA LYS A 56 10.35 -6.01 25.71
C LYS A 56 11.44 -7.03 25.34
N LYS A 57 12.64 -6.53 25.00
CA LYS A 57 13.80 -7.35 24.58
C LYS A 57 14.10 -8.50 25.51
N ALA A 58 14.28 -8.21 26.81
CA ALA A 58 14.65 -9.22 27.79
C ALA A 58 13.66 -10.39 27.81
N LEU A 59 12.35 -10.09 27.79
CA LEU A 59 11.29 -11.10 27.79
C LEU A 59 11.23 -11.89 26.49
N PHE A 60 11.44 -11.26 25.34
CA PHE A 60 11.50 -11.95 24.05
C PHE A 60 12.54 -13.08 24.02
N TYR A 61 13.70 -12.83 24.65
CA TYR A 61 14.78 -13.81 24.69
C TYR A 61 14.57 -14.91 25.72
N THR A 62 13.99 -14.62 26.87
CA THR A 62 13.90 -15.59 27.98
C THR A 62 12.58 -16.35 28.04
N ASN A 63 11.50 -15.79 27.49
CA ASN A 63 10.15 -16.33 27.67
C ASN A 63 9.48 -16.58 26.32
N LEU A 64 9.10 -17.84 26.09
CA LEU A 64 8.43 -18.26 24.85
C LEU A 64 7.00 -17.71 24.74
N SER A 65 6.24 -17.65 25.83
CA SER A 65 4.90 -17.01 25.85
C SER A 65 4.99 -15.51 25.57
N ALA A 66 5.98 -14.82 26.12
CA ALA A 66 6.20 -13.41 25.81
C ALA A 66 6.54 -13.19 24.33
N ARG A 67 7.26 -14.13 23.71
CA ARG A 67 7.55 -14.07 22.26
C ARG A 67 6.29 -14.19 21.41
N VAL A 68 5.40 -15.12 21.76
CA VAL A 68 4.10 -15.28 21.10
C VAL A 68 3.29 -13.98 21.24
N GLN A 69 3.19 -13.43 22.44
CA GLN A 69 2.46 -12.19 22.70
C GLN A 69 3.01 -11.01 21.88
N ILE A 70 4.33 -10.81 21.87
CA ILE A 70 4.96 -9.72 21.10
C ILE A 70 4.65 -9.82 19.60
N LEU A 71 4.66 -11.03 19.04
CA LEU A 71 4.34 -11.25 17.63
C LEU A 71 2.85 -11.07 17.35
N GLN A 72 1.97 -11.46 18.27
CA GLN A 72 0.53 -11.19 18.17
C GLN A 72 0.23 -9.69 18.22
N GLU A 73 0.87 -8.96 19.12
CA GLU A 73 0.78 -7.50 19.18
C GLU A 73 1.24 -6.88 17.85
N LEU A 74 2.39 -7.29 17.30
CA LEU A 74 2.86 -6.81 16.00
C LEU A 74 1.87 -7.11 14.86
N SER A 75 1.29 -8.32 14.83
CA SER A 75 0.26 -8.71 13.85
C SER A 75 -0.99 -7.81 13.93
N ASN A 76 -1.43 -7.52 15.15
CA ASN A 76 -2.55 -6.61 15.39
C ASN A 76 -2.23 -5.19 14.93
N ILE A 77 -1.01 -4.70 15.17
CA ILE A 77 -0.59 -3.38 14.68
C ILE A 77 -0.54 -3.32 13.15
N PHE A 78 -0.02 -4.35 12.48
CA PHE A 78 -0.07 -4.42 11.01
C PHE A 78 -1.51 -4.31 10.50
N SER A 79 -2.44 -4.96 11.17
CA SER A 79 -3.88 -4.89 10.87
C SER A 79 -4.45 -3.49 11.09
N GLN A 80 -4.08 -2.79 12.17
CA GLN A 80 -4.52 -1.41 12.42
C GLN A 80 -3.96 -0.45 11.37
N VAL A 81 -2.66 -0.56 11.05
CA VAL A 81 -2.02 0.31 10.07
C VAL A 81 -2.61 0.14 8.67
N ILE A 82 -2.92 -1.09 8.25
CA ILE A 82 -3.59 -1.28 6.95
C ILE A 82 -4.97 -0.63 6.96
N GLN A 83 -5.76 -0.72 8.04
CA GLN A 83 -7.07 -0.06 8.11
C GLN A 83 -6.96 1.47 8.00
N VAL A 84 -5.95 2.07 8.64
CA VAL A 84 -5.67 3.51 8.49
C VAL A 84 -5.30 3.87 7.05
N ILE A 85 -4.43 3.07 6.42
CA ILE A 85 -4.04 3.25 5.01
C ILE A 85 -5.26 3.18 4.08
N LEU A 86 -6.15 2.20 4.28
CA LEU A 86 -7.37 2.04 3.50
C LEU A 86 -8.30 3.23 3.70
N ARG A 87 -8.53 3.64 4.95
CA ARG A 87 -9.39 4.79 5.25
C ARG A 87 -8.87 6.09 4.61
N ILE A 88 -7.56 6.36 4.70
CA ILE A 88 -6.96 7.52 4.03
C ILE A 88 -7.17 7.44 2.51
N THR A 89 -7.01 6.25 1.94
CA THR A 89 -7.19 6.04 0.49
C THR A 89 -8.63 6.30 0.06
N GLU A 90 -9.61 5.81 0.81
CA GLU A 90 -11.03 6.08 0.56
C GLU A 90 -11.37 7.55 0.72
N ILE A 91 -10.86 8.20 1.77
CA ILE A 91 -11.02 9.65 1.94
C ILE A 91 -10.47 10.38 0.73
N LEU A 92 -9.23 10.13 0.32
CA LEU A 92 -8.59 10.87 -0.76
C LEU A 92 -9.19 10.61 -2.15
N LEU A 93 -9.66 9.38 -2.41
CA LEU A 93 -10.06 8.97 -3.77
C LEU A 93 -11.56 8.78 -3.96
N VAL A 94 -12.34 8.74 -2.88
CA VAL A 94 -13.79 8.53 -2.93
C VAL A 94 -14.53 9.71 -2.28
N PHE A 95 -14.22 10.05 -1.02
CA PHE A 95 -15.04 11.01 -0.29
C PHE A 95 -14.63 12.48 -0.50
N TYR A 96 -13.34 12.76 -0.43
CA TYR A 96 -12.81 14.11 -0.52
C TYR A 96 -13.05 14.75 -1.90
N PRO A 97 -12.86 14.07 -3.05
CA PRO A 97 -13.14 14.66 -4.36
C PRO A 97 -14.58 15.15 -4.56
N ASP A 98 -15.53 14.57 -3.83
CA ASP A 98 -16.96 14.90 -3.89
C ASP A 98 -17.41 15.83 -2.74
N SER A 99 -16.48 16.27 -1.88
CA SER A 99 -16.79 17.15 -0.74
C SER A 99 -16.88 18.62 -1.13
N GLU A 100 -17.72 19.39 -0.43
CA GLU A 100 -17.81 20.86 -0.61
C GLU A 100 -16.45 21.54 -0.43
N ASP A 101 -15.69 21.12 0.59
CA ASP A 101 -14.37 21.67 0.86
C ASP A 101 -13.39 21.49 -0.32
N PHE A 102 -13.45 20.35 -1.02
CA PHE A 102 -12.64 20.13 -2.20
C PHE A 102 -13.02 21.08 -3.32
N HIS A 103 -14.32 21.27 -3.56
CA HIS A 103 -14.84 22.19 -4.56
C HIS A 103 -14.61 23.67 -4.21
N HIS A 104 -14.46 24.02 -2.93
CA HIS A 104 -14.01 25.33 -2.49
C HIS A 104 -12.49 25.51 -2.63
N THR A 105 -11.72 24.44 -2.41
CA THR A 105 -10.26 24.47 -2.47
C THR A 105 -9.74 24.47 -3.91
N PHE A 106 -10.46 23.81 -4.81
CA PHE A 106 -10.09 23.64 -6.22
C PHE A 106 -11.29 24.02 -7.10
N PRO A 107 -11.10 24.88 -8.14
CA PRO A 107 -12.17 25.21 -9.06
C PRO A 107 -12.65 23.98 -9.84
N PHE A 108 -13.93 23.96 -10.21
CA PHE A 108 -14.56 22.87 -10.95
C PHE A 108 -13.73 22.35 -12.14
N GLU A 109 -13.14 23.24 -12.92
CA GLU A 109 -12.31 22.90 -14.09
C GLU A 109 -11.02 22.12 -13.75
N ASN A 110 -10.55 22.20 -12.50
CA ASN A 110 -9.31 21.57 -12.03
C ASN A 110 -9.54 20.39 -11.07
N ASN A 111 -10.77 20.21 -10.55
CA ASN A 111 -11.13 19.16 -9.60
C ASN A 111 -10.76 17.77 -10.10
N ARG A 112 -11.12 17.48 -11.35
CA ARG A 112 -10.75 16.22 -12.00
C ARG A 112 -9.24 16.04 -12.08
N ILE A 113 -8.49 17.08 -12.49
CA ILE A 113 -7.02 17.01 -12.60
C ILE A 113 -6.37 16.64 -11.27
N ILE A 114 -6.85 17.27 -10.19
CA ILE A 114 -6.37 16.98 -8.84
C ILE A 114 -6.74 15.57 -8.42
N ALA A 115 -7.97 15.11 -8.69
CA ALA A 115 -8.40 13.74 -8.40
C ALA A 115 -7.53 12.69 -9.12
N TYR A 116 -7.28 12.84 -10.42
CA TYR A 116 -6.37 11.96 -11.15
C TYR A 116 -4.95 12.01 -10.62
N LYS A 117 -4.47 13.19 -10.22
CA LYS A 117 -3.15 13.32 -9.62
C LYS A 117 -3.04 12.60 -8.27
N MET A 118 -4.09 12.67 -7.45
CA MET A 118 -4.19 11.88 -6.21
C MET A 118 -4.12 10.38 -6.51
N THR A 119 -4.88 9.91 -7.51
CA THR A 119 -4.86 8.49 -7.89
C THR A 119 -3.51 8.06 -8.45
N GLU A 120 -2.88 8.86 -9.31
CA GLU A 120 -1.53 8.61 -9.85
C GLU A 120 -0.51 8.48 -8.70
N ASP A 121 -0.47 9.44 -7.78
CA ASP A 121 0.53 9.45 -6.72
C ASP A 121 0.30 8.33 -5.70
N LEU A 122 -0.96 7.99 -5.41
CA LEU A 122 -1.32 6.99 -4.41
C LEU A 122 -1.37 5.57 -4.98
N ILE A 123 -2.23 5.32 -5.96
CA ILE A 123 -2.42 3.99 -6.57
C ILE A 123 -1.24 3.60 -7.44
N GLY A 124 -0.66 4.54 -8.19
CA GLY A 124 0.58 4.28 -8.95
C GLY A 124 1.75 3.88 -8.05
N SER A 125 1.74 4.29 -6.77
CA SER A 125 2.80 3.98 -5.80
C SER A 125 2.53 2.73 -4.94
N VAL A 126 1.26 2.40 -4.70
CA VAL A 126 0.80 1.36 -3.75
C VAL A 126 -0.31 0.51 -4.37
N LEU A 127 -0.12 0.11 -5.62
CA LEU A 127 -1.13 -0.58 -6.41
C LEU A 127 -1.79 -1.81 -5.74
N PRO A 128 -1.08 -2.65 -4.96
CA PRO A 128 -1.71 -3.77 -4.25
C PRO A 128 -2.79 -3.38 -3.24
N ILE A 129 -2.89 -2.11 -2.84
CA ILE A 129 -3.93 -1.61 -1.93
C ILE A 129 -5.35 -1.81 -2.49
N LEU A 130 -5.50 -1.81 -3.81
CA LEU A 130 -6.78 -1.97 -4.48
C LEU A 130 -7.49 -3.28 -4.10
N ASN A 131 -6.74 -4.33 -3.75
CA ASN A 131 -7.28 -5.62 -3.34
C ASN A 131 -8.02 -5.59 -2.00
N TYR A 132 -7.94 -4.48 -1.24
CA TYR A 132 -8.50 -4.38 0.11
C TYR A 132 -9.53 -3.25 0.25
N LEU A 133 -9.73 -2.41 -0.77
CA LEU A 133 -10.69 -1.32 -0.71
C LEU A 133 -12.12 -1.87 -0.75
N GLN A 134 -12.99 -1.33 0.11
CA GLN A 134 -14.41 -1.68 0.11
C GLN A 134 -15.20 -0.78 -0.85
N ASN A 135 -14.83 0.50 -0.89
CA ASN A 135 -15.48 1.48 -1.75
C ASN A 135 -14.79 1.56 -3.12
N PRO A 136 -15.56 1.46 -4.23
CA PRO A 136 -14.99 1.49 -5.56
C PRO A 136 -14.50 2.90 -5.91
N ILE A 137 -13.25 2.99 -6.35
CA ILE A 137 -12.72 4.20 -7.00
C ILE A 137 -13.33 4.28 -8.41
N GLN A 138 -13.62 5.49 -8.89
CA GLN A 138 -14.15 5.69 -10.24
C GLN A 138 -13.20 5.08 -11.30
N LEU A 139 -13.77 4.36 -12.27
CA LEU A 139 -13.02 3.55 -13.23
C LEU A 139 -12.08 4.39 -14.11
N ASP A 140 -12.50 5.59 -14.48
CA ASP A 140 -11.66 6.52 -15.23
C ASP A 140 -10.39 6.90 -14.45
N MET A 141 -10.53 7.20 -13.14
CA MET A 141 -9.42 7.49 -12.24
C MET A 141 -8.49 6.29 -12.11
N LEU A 142 -9.04 5.08 -11.98
CA LEU A 142 -8.25 3.84 -11.93
C LEU A 142 -7.47 3.62 -13.23
N ILE A 143 -8.11 3.74 -14.39
CA ILE A 143 -7.44 3.55 -15.69
C ILE A 143 -6.25 4.50 -15.82
N VAL A 144 -6.44 5.78 -15.47
CA VAL A 144 -5.37 6.77 -15.52
C VAL A 144 -4.31 6.45 -14.48
N GLY A 145 -4.68 6.27 -13.21
CA GLY A 145 -3.72 6.04 -12.13
C GLY A 145 -2.84 4.80 -12.33
N ILE A 146 -3.39 3.74 -12.94
CA ILE A 146 -2.67 2.47 -13.17
C ILE A 146 -1.88 2.52 -14.49
N PHE A 147 -2.48 3.03 -15.57
CA PHE A 147 -1.96 2.83 -16.93
C PHE A 147 -1.39 4.09 -17.58
N LYS A 148 -1.38 5.26 -16.92
CA LYS A 148 -0.93 6.53 -17.52
C LYS A 148 0.42 6.42 -18.25
N SER A 149 1.43 5.80 -17.64
CA SER A 149 2.75 5.65 -18.27
C SER A 149 2.69 4.86 -19.58
N THR A 150 1.98 3.73 -19.58
CA THR A 150 1.81 2.89 -20.78
C THR A 150 0.97 3.58 -21.83
N LEU A 151 -0.15 4.20 -21.43
CA LEU A 151 -1.01 4.99 -22.30
C LEU A 151 -0.28 6.17 -22.95
N LYS A 152 0.73 6.74 -22.29
CA LYS A 152 1.55 7.83 -22.83
C LYS A 152 2.64 7.34 -23.80
N LEU A 153 3.33 6.25 -23.44
CA LEU A 153 4.47 5.75 -24.21
C LEU A 153 4.04 4.97 -25.45
N THR A 154 3.20 3.96 -25.28
CA THR A 154 2.84 2.99 -26.32
C THR A 154 1.36 3.03 -26.68
N GLY A 155 0.52 3.58 -25.80
CA GLY A 155 -0.93 3.42 -25.88
C GLY A 155 -1.37 2.02 -25.43
N MET A 156 -2.68 1.82 -25.28
CA MET A 156 -3.28 0.52 -24.94
C MET A 156 -4.62 0.31 -25.64
N THR A 157 -4.92 -0.94 -25.99
CA THR A 157 -6.23 -1.40 -26.42
C THR A 157 -7.16 -1.61 -25.21
N PRO A 158 -8.50 -1.60 -25.40
CA PRO A 158 -9.44 -1.93 -24.32
C PRO A 158 -9.19 -3.29 -23.66
N LEU A 159 -8.76 -4.30 -24.44
CA LEU A 159 -8.46 -5.63 -23.94
C LEU A 159 -7.22 -5.67 -23.04
N GLU A 160 -6.19 -4.91 -23.38
CA GLU A 160 -4.99 -4.77 -22.54
C GLU A 160 -5.33 -4.07 -21.21
N ILE A 161 -6.15 -3.00 -21.27
CA ILE A 161 -6.64 -2.31 -20.07
C ILE A 161 -7.45 -3.29 -19.20
N GLN A 162 -8.36 -4.05 -19.81
CA GLN A 162 -9.16 -5.05 -19.12
C GLN A 162 -8.29 -6.09 -18.41
N THR A 163 -7.33 -6.66 -19.13
CA THR A 163 -6.41 -7.68 -18.59
C THR A 163 -5.58 -7.12 -17.43
N GLY A 164 -5.12 -5.87 -17.56
CA GLY A 164 -4.42 -5.17 -16.49
C GLY A 164 -5.27 -5.00 -15.23
N LEU A 165 -6.55 -4.59 -15.38
CA LEU A 165 -7.47 -4.42 -14.25
C LEU A 165 -7.77 -5.75 -13.54
N THR A 166 -7.92 -6.85 -14.28
CA THR A 166 -8.15 -8.19 -13.72
C THR A 166 -7.02 -8.64 -12.78
N THR A 167 -5.79 -8.16 -12.98
CA THR A 167 -4.64 -8.46 -12.09
C THR A 167 -4.84 -7.93 -10.66
N TYR A 168 -5.71 -6.92 -10.50
CA TYR A 168 -6.08 -6.31 -9.21
C TYR A 168 -7.50 -6.67 -8.80
N ASN A 169 -8.03 -7.80 -9.32
CA ASN A 169 -9.38 -8.28 -9.08
C ASN A 169 -10.48 -7.28 -9.46
N LEU A 170 -10.20 -6.40 -10.43
CA LEU A 170 -11.14 -5.43 -10.97
C LEU A 170 -11.69 -5.96 -12.30
N HIS A 171 -12.93 -6.44 -12.29
CA HIS A 171 -13.56 -7.08 -13.44
C HIS A 171 -14.51 -6.10 -14.14
N TYR A 172 -14.11 -5.61 -15.30
CA TYR A 172 -14.93 -4.75 -16.17
C TYR A 172 -15.00 -5.33 -17.57
N SER A 173 -16.11 -5.12 -18.27
CA SER A 173 -16.23 -5.54 -19.67
C SER A 173 -15.45 -4.59 -20.59
N SER A 174 -15.03 -5.10 -21.75
CA SER A 174 -14.38 -4.29 -22.78
C SER A 174 -15.28 -3.14 -23.26
N GLU A 175 -16.59 -3.36 -23.34
CA GLU A 175 -17.57 -2.32 -23.70
C GLU A 175 -17.59 -1.19 -22.68
N LYS A 176 -17.56 -1.52 -21.38
CA LYS A 176 -17.52 -0.51 -20.32
C LYS A 176 -16.22 0.30 -20.36
N ILE A 177 -15.10 -0.36 -20.63
CA ILE A 177 -13.81 0.33 -20.81
C ILE A 177 -13.88 1.27 -22.01
N ILE A 178 -14.43 0.83 -23.14
CA ILE A 178 -14.60 1.69 -24.33
C ILE A 178 -15.48 2.90 -24.02
N GLU A 179 -16.61 2.69 -23.34
CA GLU A 179 -17.52 3.76 -22.89
C GLU A 179 -16.77 4.80 -22.06
N ILE A 180 -16.03 4.35 -21.05
CA ILE A 180 -15.25 5.23 -20.16
C ILE A 180 -14.15 5.95 -20.94
N MET A 181 -13.40 5.27 -21.81
CA MET A 181 -12.35 5.91 -22.59
C MET A 181 -12.89 6.97 -23.57
N ASN A 182 -14.06 6.72 -24.19
CA ASN A 182 -14.76 7.73 -24.98
C ASN A 182 -15.19 8.92 -24.10
N ASN A 183 -15.77 8.66 -22.94
CA ASN A 183 -16.18 9.69 -21.99
C ASN A 183 -14.97 10.55 -21.55
N ILE A 184 -13.85 9.92 -21.20
CA ILE A 184 -12.62 10.66 -20.89
C ILE A 184 -12.22 11.49 -22.10
N LYS A 185 -12.14 10.92 -23.31
CA LYS A 185 -11.76 11.69 -24.50
C LYS A 185 -12.65 12.92 -24.76
N GLU A 186 -13.96 12.78 -24.60
CA GLU A 186 -14.94 13.82 -24.92
C GLU A 186 -15.07 14.88 -23.81
N ASN A 187 -14.95 14.47 -22.54
CA ASN A 187 -15.25 15.31 -21.38
C ASN A 187 -14.03 15.66 -20.53
N SER A 188 -12.84 15.21 -20.93
CA SER A 188 -11.59 15.53 -20.25
C SER A 188 -11.02 16.85 -20.74
N ILE A 189 -11.06 17.85 -19.86
CA ILE A 189 -10.40 19.14 -20.08
C ILE A 189 -8.86 19.03 -19.86
N TRP A 190 -8.35 17.86 -19.45
CA TRP A 190 -7.05 17.72 -18.80
C TRP A 190 -6.12 16.67 -19.40
N ILE A 191 -6.64 15.53 -19.86
CA ILE A 191 -5.93 14.60 -20.75
C ILE A 191 -6.65 14.52 -22.08
N GLN A 192 -5.89 14.77 -23.16
CA GLN A 192 -6.36 14.53 -24.51
C GLN A 192 -5.97 13.12 -24.93
N PHE A 193 -6.98 12.28 -25.17
CA PHE A 193 -6.79 10.97 -25.75
C PHE A 193 -6.92 11.00 -27.26
N GLU A 194 -6.00 10.35 -27.96
CA GLU A 194 -6.12 10.04 -29.38
C GLU A 194 -6.44 8.55 -29.59
N LYS A 195 -7.21 8.28 -30.65
CA LYS A 195 -7.44 6.92 -31.13
C LYS A 195 -6.47 6.67 -32.27
N CYS A 196 -5.58 5.72 -32.08
CA CYS A 196 -4.66 5.24 -33.10
C CYS A 196 -5.11 3.85 -33.57
N LYS A 197 -4.73 3.48 -34.80
CA LYS A 197 -4.84 2.09 -35.23
C LYS A 197 -3.57 1.34 -34.87
N SER A 198 -3.70 0.16 -34.29
CA SER A 198 -2.59 -0.77 -34.12
C SER A 198 -2.17 -1.38 -35.48
N PRO A 199 -1.00 -2.01 -35.56
CA PRO A 199 -0.61 -2.85 -36.69
C PRO A 199 -1.63 -3.95 -37.01
N GLU A 200 -2.38 -4.40 -36.00
CA GLU A 200 -3.42 -5.43 -36.09
C GLU A 200 -4.81 -4.85 -36.38
N ASN A 201 -4.89 -3.56 -36.78
CA ASN A 201 -6.14 -2.84 -37.07
C ASN A 201 -7.09 -2.65 -35.87
N SER A 202 -6.63 -2.93 -34.64
CA SER A 202 -7.37 -2.66 -33.40
C SER A 202 -7.26 -1.20 -32.98
N THR A 203 -8.22 -0.71 -32.18
CA THR A 203 -8.20 0.67 -31.67
C THR A 203 -7.29 0.75 -30.45
N ILE A 204 -6.26 1.59 -30.53
CA ILE A 204 -5.36 1.93 -29.43
C ILE A 204 -5.76 3.31 -28.90
N TRP A 205 -5.80 3.43 -27.58
CA TRP A 205 -5.92 4.69 -26.87
C TRP A 205 -4.56 5.18 -26.42
N LYS A 206 -4.22 6.43 -26.77
CA LYS A 206 -2.95 7.05 -26.38
C LYS A 206 -3.19 8.43 -25.78
N ILE A 207 -2.40 8.79 -24.76
CA ILE A 207 -2.39 10.15 -24.21
C ILE A 207 -1.57 11.04 -25.13
N ALA A 208 -2.23 11.97 -25.82
CA ALA A 208 -1.62 12.91 -26.75
C ALA A 208 -1.07 14.15 -26.03
N ALA A 209 -1.82 14.67 -25.05
CA ALA A 209 -1.42 15.84 -24.26
C ALA A 209 -2.00 15.81 -22.84
N GLU A 210 -1.30 16.47 -21.92
CA GLU A 210 -1.70 16.66 -20.52
C GLU A 210 -1.72 18.16 -20.21
N LYS A 211 -2.81 18.66 -19.63
CA LYS A 211 -2.90 20.01 -19.09
C LYS A 211 -2.15 20.05 -17.75
N PRO A 212 -1.18 20.94 -17.57
CA PRO A 212 -0.47 21.06 -16.30
C PRO A 212 -1.40 21.56 -15.21
N ILE A 213 -1.19 21.11 -13.97
CA ILE A 213 -1.84 21.68 -12.80
C ILE A 213 -1.33 23.11 -12.63
N PRO A 214 -2.21 24.13 -12.56
CA PRO A 214 -1.78 25.50 -12.28
C PRO A 214 -0.96 25.62 -10.99
N ASN A 215 0.07 26.48 -11.00
CA ASN A 215 1.02 26.61 -9.89
C ASN A 215 0.37 26.83 -8.51
N GLU A 216 -0.73 27.57 -8.45
CA GLU A 216 -1.46 27.79 -7.21
C GLU A 216 -2.05 26.49 -6.64
N PHE A 217 -2.72 25.69 -7.47
CA PHE A 217 -3.31 24.42 -7.06
C PHE A 217 -2.25 23.36 -6.79
N SER A 218 -1.12 23.41 -7.50
CA SER A 218 0.05 22.58 -7.19
C SER A 218 0.56 22.86 -5.77
N LYS A 219 0.68 24.14 -5.36
CA LYS A 219 1.07 24.49 -3.99
C LYS A 219 0.06 23.99 -2.95
N ARG A 220 -1.25 24.14 -3.21
CA ARG A 220 -2.30 23.63 -2.31
C ARG A 220 -2.23 22.10 -2.17
N TYR A 221 -2.12 21.40 -3.31
CA TYR A 221 -1.93 19.96 -3.36
C TYR A 221 -0.72 19.50 -2.54
N THR A 222 0.44 20.13 -2.75
CA THR A 222 1.69 19.81 -2.02
C THR A 222 1.56 20.06 -0.53
N LYS A 223 0.82 21.10 -0.11
CA LYS A 223 0.66 21.45 1.30
C LYS A 223 -0.35 20.55 2.03
N GLN A 224 -1.42 20.14 1.36
CA GLN A 224 -2.57 19.53 2.02
C GLN A 224 -2.74 18.05 1.74
N ILE A 225 -2.59 17.64 0.47
CA ILE A 225 -2.93 16.30 0.01
C ILE A 225 -1.69 15.40 -0.01
N LEU A 226 -0.61 15.89 -0.61
CA LEU A 226 0.63 15.15 -0.77
C LEU A 226 1.22 14.61 0.55
N PRO A 227 1.11 15.29 1.70
CA PRO A 227 1.61 14.75 2.96
C PRO A 227 0.93 13.45 3.38
N LEU A 228 -0.40 13.32 3.23
CA LEU A 228 -1.11 12.06 3.50
C LEU A 228 -0.72 10.97 2.51
N ILE A 229 -0.63 11.30 1.21
CA ILE A 229 -0.18 10.32 0.21
C ILE A 229 1.23 9.82 0.55
N ASN A 230 2.17 10.72 0.82
CA ASN A 230 3.54 10.37 1.20
C ASN A 230 3.57 9.52 2.49
N TRP A 231 2.70 9.81 3.45
CA TRP A 231 2.57 8.99 4.64
C TRP A 231 2.15 7.56 4.30
N VAL A 232 1.11 7.39 3.47
CA VAL A 232 0.64 6.05 3.03
C VAL A 232 1.75 5.31 2.28
N VAL A 233 2.37 5.94 1.27
CA VAL A 233 3.42 5.32 0.46
C VAL A 233 4.62 4.94 1.32
N SER A 234 5.09 5.83 2.19
CA SER A 234 6.25 5.58 3.03
C SER A 234 5.98 4.49 4.07
N THR A 235 4.80 4.49 4.69
CA THR A 235 4.40 3.49 5.67
C THR A 235 4.29 2.12 5.03
N TRP A 236 3.61 2.01 3.88
CA TRP A 236 3.48 0.75 3.15
C TRP A 236 4.85 0.15 2.79
N ARG A 237 5.74 0.96 2.21
CA ARG A 237 7.06 0.50 1.73
C ARG A 237 8.02 0.11 2.86
N SER A 238 7.86 0.71 4.04
CA SER A 238 8.75 0.48 5.18
C SER A 238 8.25 -0.61 6.12
N LEU A 239 6.99 -0.53 6.56
CA LEU A 239 6.42 -1.39 7.60
C LEU A 239 6.18 -2.82 7.11
N PHE A 240 5.77 -2.98 5.85
CA PHE A 240 5.48 -4.30 5.27
C PHE A 240 6.65 -4.88 4.47
N ASN A 241 7.86 -4.46 4.81
CA ASN A 241 9.10 -4.98 4.22
C ASN A 241 9.90 -5.72 5.30
N ILE A 242 9.73 -7.04 5.32
CA ILE A 242 10.30 -7.95 6.33
C ILE A 242 11.37 -8.90 5.74
N ARG A 243 11.96 -8.51 4.60
CA ARG A 243 12.90 -9.36 3.83
C ARG A 243 14.10 -9.83 4.61
N GLU A 244 14.49 -9.12 5.65
CA GLU A 244 15.56 -9.54 6.56
C GLU A 244 15.28 -10.86 7.29
N LEU A 245 14.02 -11.31 7.37
CA LEU A 245 13.70 -12.62 7.94
C LEU A 245 14.04 -13.78 7.02
N TYR A 246 14.29 -13.53 5.74
CA TYR A 246 14.71 -14.57 4.80
C TYR A 246 16.19 -14.92 5.01
N VAL A 247 16.45 -15.68 6.06
CA VAL A 247 17.78 -16.17 6.44
C VAL A 247 17.86 -17.69 6.44
N PRO A 248 19.03 -18.28 6.18
CA PRO A 248 19.23 -19.73 6.33
C PRO A 248 18.96 -20.19 7.76
N ILE A 249 18.09 -21.20 7.91
CA ILE A 249 17.81 -21.84 9.20
C ILE A 249 18.67 -23.09 9.35
N SER A 250 19.46 -23.16 10.42
CA SER A 250 20.24 -24.35 10.78
C SER A 250 19.31 -25.52 11.15
N ASP A 251 19.68 -26.75 10.78
CA ASP A 251 18.92 -27.96 11.15
C ASP A 251 18.87 -28.19 12.67
N GLU A 252 19.77 -27.55 13.42
CA GLU A 252 19.78 -27.56 14.90
C GLU A 252 18.65 -26.74 15.52
N TYR A 253 17.93 -25.90 14.75
CA TYR A 253 16.79 -25.16 15.28
C TYR A 253 15.62 -26.09 15.61
N PRO A 254 14.92 -25.87 16.74
CA PRO A 254 13.70 -26.61 17.05
C PRO A 254 12.70 -26.50 15.91
N GLN A 255 12.26 -27.65 15.37
CA GLN A 255 11.31 -27.69 14.23
C GLN A 255 11.79 -26.84 13.03
N ALA A 256 13.07 -26.99 12.63
CA ALA A 256 13.71 -26.19 11.59
C ALA A 256 12.89 -26.10 10.28
N ASP A 257 12.31 -27.19 9.80
CA ASP A 257 11.47 -27.19 8.59
C ASP A 257 10.17 -26.40 8.77
N GLY A 258 9.57 -26.46 9.96
CA GLY A 258 8.41 -25.64 10.31
C GLY A 258 8.76 -24.15 10.27
N LEU A 259 9.94 -23.79 10.79
CA LEU A 259 10.42 -22.41 10.77
C LEU A 259 10.71 -21.92 9.35
N ARG A 260 11.38 -22.73 8.52
CA ARG A 260 11.63 -22.41 7.09
C ARG A 260 10.32 -22.13 6.35
N LYS A 261 9.29 -22.96 6.57
CA LYS A 261 7.95 -22.75 6.00
C LYS A 261 7.32 -21.44 6.51
N ALA A 262 7.46 -21.14 7.79
CA ALA A 262 6.88 -19.93 8.38
C ALA A 262 7.41 -18.64 7.73
N ILE A 263 8.69 -18.62 7.36
CA ILE A 263 9.36 -17.43 6.77
C ILE A 263 9.46 -17.44 5.24
N ALA A 264 8.93 -18.46 4.56
CA ALA A 264 9.14 -18.65 3.12
C ALA A 264 8.69 -17.44 2.28
N ALA A 265 7.63 -16.75 2.71
CA ALA A 265 7.10 -15.57 2.04
C ALA A 265 7.82 -14.26 2.39
N ALA A 266 8.84 -14.27 3.26
CA ALA A 266 9.54 -13.05 3.68
C ALA A 266 10.27 -12.35 2.52
N THR A 267 10.60 -13.06 1.44
CA THR A 267 11.20 -12.46 0.22
C THR A 267 10.23 -11.52 -0.52
N GLN A 268 8.94 -11.72 -0.35
CA GLN A 268 7.89 -10.92 -0.96
C GLN A 268 7.68 -9.62 -0.18
N GLN A 269 7.21 -8.58 -0.86
CA GLN A 269 6.90 -7.28 -0.25
C GLN A 269 5.39 -7.07 -0.14
N GLY A 270 4.97 -6.30 0.85
CA GLY A 270 3.60 -5.86 1.01
C GLY A 270 2.86 -6.57 2.14
N PHE A 271 1.66 -6.04 2.45
CA PHE A 271 0.91 -6.40 3.64
C PHE A 271 0.62 -7.90 3.77
N THR A 272 0.05 -8.55 2.75
CA THR A 272 -0.28 -9.99 2.83
C THR A 272 0.93 -10.86 3.18
N ALA A 273 2.07 -10.63 2.51
CA ALA A 273 3.27 -11.40 2.77
C ALA A 273 3.78 -11.18 4.21
N ALA A 274 3.88 -9.91 4.62
CA ALA A 274 4.34 -9.56 5.95
C ALA A 274 3.43 -10.13 7.05
N SER A 275 2.11 -9.91 6.94
CA SER A 275 1.11 -10.40 7.87
C SER A 275 1.12 -11.92 7.99
N ASN A 276 1.20 -12.64 6.87
CA ASN A 276 1.25 -14.11 6.86
C ASN A 276 2.49 -14.65 7.54
N VAL A 277 3.67 -14.06 7.29
CA VAL A 277 4.91 -14.49 7.94
C VAL A 277 4.84 -14.26 9.45
N ILE A 278 4.40 -13.09 9.91
CA ILE A 278 4.26 -12.82 11.35
C ILE A 278 3.26 -13.80 12.00
N GLN A 279 2.11 -14.04 11.36
CA GLN A 279 1.12 -15.00 11.86
C GLN A 279 1.67 -16.44 11.90
N ASN A 280 2.44 -16.85 10.89
CA ASN A 280 3.07 -18.16 10.89
C ASN A 280 4.13 -18.28 11.99
N LEU A 281 4.85 -17.20 12.31
CA LEU A 281 5.80 -17.17 13.43
C LEU A 281 5.08 -17.24 14.79
N VAL A 282 3.92 -16.60 14.94
CA VAL A 282 3.04 -16.78 16.11
C VAL A 282 2.70 -18.27 16.25
N ASN A 283 2.20 -18.90 15.19
CA ASN A 283 1.81 -20.31 15.21
C ASN A 283 2.99 -21.24 15.51
N TYR A 284 4.16 -20.96 14.94
CA TYR A 284 5.40 -21.72 15.20
C TYR A 284 5.82 -21.65 16.67
N TYR A 285 5.85 -20.47 17.27
CA TYR A 285 6.24 -20.34 18.68
C TYR A 285 5.16 -20.86 19.64
N GLN A 286 3.88 -20.76 19.27
CA GLN A 286 2.78 -21.37 20.01
C GLN A 286 2.93 -22.90 20.02
N PHE A 287 3.23 -23.51 18.86
CA PHE A 287 3.51 -24.94 18.78
C PHE A 287 4.64 -25.36 19.73
N LEU A 288 5.76 -24.64 19.75
CA LEU A 288 6.86 -24.92 20.67
C LEU A 288 6.44 -24.80 22.14
N LEU A 289 5.57 -23.83 22.46
CA LEU A 289 5.10 -23.59 23.82
C LEU A 289 4.23 -24.75 24.32
N ASP A 290 3.36 -25.26 23.47
CA ASP A 290 2.45 -26.35 23.81
C ASP A 290 3.17 -27.69 23.98
N HIS A 291 4.32 -27.87 23.30
CA HIS A 291 5.15 -29.07 23.42
C HIS A 291 6.19 -28.98 24.54
N ALA A 292 6.53 -27.80 25.02
CA ALA A 292 7.40 -27.62 26.20
C ALA A 292 6.66 -27.84 27.53
N LYS A 293 5.32 -27.84 27.51
CA LYS A 293 4.46 -28.08 28.68
C LYS A 293 4.07 -29.56 28.87
N LYS A 294 4.39 -30.41 27.91
CA LYS A 294 4.16 -31.87 27.94
C LYS A 294 5.43 -32.58 28.40
#